data_AF-A0A2A7A9Z6-F1
#
_entry.id   AF-A0A2A7A9Z6-F1
#
_cell.length_a   1.000
_cell.length_b   1.000
_cell.length_c   1.000
_cell.angle_alpha   90.00
_cell.angle_beta   90.00
_cell.angle_gamma   90.00
#
_symmetry.space_group_name_H-M   'P 1'
#
loop_
_entity.id
_entity.type
_entity.pdbx_description
1 polymer ?
#
loop_
_entity_poly.entity_id
_entity_poly.type
_entity_poly.pdbx_seq_one_letter_code
_entity_poly.pdbx_strand_id
1 'polypeptide(L)'
;MVSEAMLPRAAVREVEQRLTAAGCPDADFDARELFRLATGRDVRLSDRPLTAEQAAALEVLCTRRAAREPLQYLCGSWSFLDFELAVGPGVLCPRADTEVVAQAAAETLAGIAEPRVLDLCAGTGCLGLGVKRFCPAAQVTCVEKSSAAFVYLEKNARCALTGQGNQTENVLEPSALEQADVPAFDWGPALNALRADKKPAYAVQPVQGDLFTYWETLPEGQLELIVSNPPYLTAAEMEQLQPEVAQEPAMALEAGEDGLVFYRALAQHYKNALCPGGALVLEIGWQQREAVTALLAENGWAEIRCIQDFGGNDRCVIAHRPK
;
A
#
# COMPACT_ATOMS: atom_id res chain seq x y z
N MET A 1 -11.86 -31.01 -3.92
CA MET A 1 -12.39 -30.34 -2.71
C MET A 1 -11.51 -30.73 -1.54
N VAL A 2 -11.10 -29.78 -0.71
CA VAL A 2 -10.29 -30.03 0.48
C VAL A 2 -11.16 -30.71 1.55
N SER A 3 -10.63 -31.72 2.23
CA SER A 3 -11.36 -32.50 3.23
C SER A 3 -10.55 -32.69 4.51
N GLU A 4 -11.26 -33.04 5.58
CA GLU A 4 -10.63 -33.48 6.82
C GLU A 4 -9.63 -34.62 6.57
N ALA A 5 -8.61 -34.71 7.42
CA ALA A 5 -7.55 -35.71 7.41
C ALA A 5 -6.65 -35.71 6.16
N MET A 6 -6.83 -34.78 5.22
CA MET A 6 -5.86 -34.56 4.15
C MET A 6 -4.51 -34.17 4.74
N LEU A 7 -3.44 -34.74 4.20
CA LEU A 7 -2.07 -34.34 4.53
C LEU A 7 -1.79 -32.95 3.95
N PRO A 8 -0.98 -32.10 4.63
CA PRO A 8 -0.71 -30.73 4.20
C PRO A 8 -0.28 -30.57 2.73
N ARG A 9 0.64 -31.41 2.25
CA ARG A 9 1.10 -31.38 0.85
C ARG A 9 0.02 -31.79 -0.15
N ALA A 10 -0.87 -32.70 0.23
CA ALA A 10 -1.98 -33.10 -0.61
C ALA A 10 -3.02 -31.98 -0.72
N ALA A 11 -3.34 -31.32 0.40
CA ALA A 11 -4.26 -30.19 0.42
C ALA A 11 -3.74 -28.99 -0.40
N VAL A 12 -2.47 -28.63 -0.26
CA VAL A 12 -1.86 -27.55 -1.07
C VAL A 12 -1.91 -27.88 -2.57
N ARG A 13 -1.57 -29.11 -2.96
CA ARG A 13 -1.64 -29.54 -4.37
C ARG A 13 -3.06 -29.50 -4.93
N GLU A 14 -4.05 -29.90 -4.13
CA GLU A 14 -5.47 -29.82 -4.52
C GLU A 14 -5.90 -28.36 -4.75
N VAL A 15 -5.51 -27.45 -3.87
CA VAL A 15 -5.79 -26.02 -4.02
C VAL A 15 -5.08 -25.45 -5.25
N GLU A 16 -3.79 -25.71 -5.42
CA GLU A 16 -2.98 -25.28 -6.56
C GLU A 16 -3.62 -25.70 -7.90
N GLN A 17 -4.06 -26.96 -8.01
CA GLN A 17 -4.72 -27.46 -9.22
C GLN A 17 -6.01 -26.71 -9.53
N ARG A 18 -6.82 -26.41 -8.50
CA ARG A 18 -8.07 -25.67 -8.66
C ARG A 18 -7.83 -24.21 -9.04
N LEU A 19 -6.86 -23.56 -8.42
CA LEU A 19 -6.48 -22.19 -8.75
C LEU A 19 -5.92 -22.09 -10.17
N THR A 20 -5.10 -23.06 -10.57
CA THR A 20 -4.60 -23.18 -11.95
C THR A 20 -5.76 -23.34 -12.94
N ALA A 21 -6.73 -24.20 -12.64
CA ALA A 21 -7.91 -24.40 -13.48
C ALA A 21 -8.80 -23.14 -13.56
N ALA A 22 -8.81 -22.30 -12.52
CA ALA A 22 -9.46 -20.99 -12.51
C ALA A 22 -8.61 -19.87 -13.16
N GLY A 23 -7.45 -20.22 -13.71
CA GLY A 23 -6.52 -19.31 -14.38
C GLY A 23 -5.80 -18.33 -13.46
N CYS A 24 -5.77 -18.59 -12.15
CA CYS A 24 -5.08 -17.70 -11.21
C CYS A 24 -3.57 -17.71 -11.50
N PRO A 25 -2.90 -16.54 -11.55
CA PRO A 25 -1.44 -16.49 -11.62
C PRO A 25 -0.83 -17.08 -10.35
N ASP A 26 0.40 -17.60 -10.46
CA ASP A 26 1.21 -18.08 -9.32
C ASP A 26 0.44 -18.98 -8.33
N ALA A 27 -0.40 -19.88 -8.88
CA ALA A 27 -1.31 -20.73 -8.12
C ALA A 27 -0.62 -21.58 -7.05
N ASP A 28 0.66 -21.91 -7.21
CA ASP A 28 1.45 -22.67 -6.24
C ASP A 28 1.82 -21.82 -5.02
N PHE A 29 2.10 -20.53 -5.22
CA PHE A 29 2.33 -19.56 -4.15
C PHE A 29 1.02 -19.30 -3.41
N ASP A 30 -0.06 -18.98 -4.13
CA ASP A 30 -1.38 -18.73 -3.56
C ASP A 30 -1.85 -19.90 -2.68
N ALA A 31 -1.72 -21.13 -3.17
CA ALA A 31 -2.13 -22.32 -2.42
C ALA A 31 -1.40 -22.47 -1.07
N ARG A 32 -0.12 -22.08 -1.01
CA ARG A 32 0.67 -22.12 0.24
C ARG A 32 0.27 -21.02 1.21
N GLU A 33 -0.03 -19.82 0.69
CA GLU A 33 -0.50 -18.70 1.52
C GLU A 33 -1.89 -18.99 2.10
N LEU A 34 -2.82 -19.49 1.29
CA LEU A 34 -4.15 -19.89 1.77
C LEU A 34 -4.07 -21.01 2.80
N PHE A 35 -3.17 -21.99 2.62
CA PHE A 35 -2.93 -23.02 3.63
C PHE A 35 -2.38 -22.43 4.94
N ARG A 36 -1.43 -21.50 4.85
CA ARG A 36 -0.88 -20.83 6.04
C ARG A 36 -1.98 -20.06 6.77
N LEU A 37 -2.82 -19.33 6.05
CA LEU A 37 -3.94 -18.57 6.61
C LEU A 37 -4.98 -19.49 7.28
N ALA A 38 -5.35 -20.59 6.63
CA ALA A 38 -6.34 -21.52 7.17
C ALA A 38 -5.85 -22.30 8.40
N THR A 39 -4.54 -22.51 8.53
CA THR A 39 -3.99 -23.47 9.51
C THR A 39 -3.04 -22.87 10.54
N GLY A 40 -2.51 -21.68 10.30
CA GLY A 40 -1.41 -21.09 11.05
C GLY A 40 -0.08 -21.82 10.90
N ARG A 41 0.08 -22.68 9.88
CA ARG A 41 1.24 -23.57 9.72
C ARG A 41 1.92 -23.40 8.36
N ASP A 42 3.24 -23.56 8.34
CA ASP A 42 3.98 -23.75 7.10
C ASP A 42 3.86 -25.22 6.64
N VAL A 43 3.43 -25.43 5.40
CA VAL A 43 3.29 -26.76 4.78
C VAL A 43 4.59 -27.58 4.78
N ARG A 44 5.75 -26.92 4.80
CA ARG A 44 7.07 -27.56 4.83
C ARG A 44 7.43 -28.12 6.20
N LEU A 45 6.80 -27.61 7.26
CA LEU A 45 7.15 -27.89 8.65
C LEU A 45 6.13 -28.78 9.37
N SER A 46 5.08 -29.23 8.67
CA SER A 46 4.00 -30.00 9.27
C SER A 46 3.56 -31.14 8.37
N ASP A 47 3.54 -32.36 8.91
CA ASP A 47 2.90 -33.54 8.31
C ASP A 47 1.55 -33.88 8.98
N ARG A 48 1.17 -33.11 10.01
CA ARG A 48 -0.09 -33.34 10.73
C ARG A 48 -1.30 -33.11 9.80
N PRO A 49 -2.22 -34.07 9.68
CA PRO A 49 -3.44 -33.93 8.89
C PRO A 49 -4.28 -32.71 9.28
N LEU A 50 -5.08 -32.20 8.33
CA LEU A 50 -6.04 -31.13 8.56
C LEU A 50 -7.16 -31.58 9.50
N THR A 51 -7.56 -30.71 10.44
CA THR A 51 -8.84 -30.87 11.16
C THR A 51 -10.00 -30.49 10.24
N ALA A 52 -11.23 -30.83 10.65
CA ALA A 52 -12.44 -30.45 9.91
C ALA A 52 -12.54 -28.91 9.76
N GLU A 53 -12.24 -28.15 10.81
CA GLU A 53 -12.28 -26.68 10.78
C GLU A 53 -11.25 -26.10 9.81
N GLN A 54 -10.03 -26.63 9.84
CA GLN A 54 -8.95 -26.19 8.94
C GLN A 54 -9.25 -26.51 7.48
N ALA A 55 -9.80 -27.70 7.21
CA ALA A 55 -10.21 -28.09 5.86
C ALA A 55 -11.33 -27.18 5.34
N ALA A 56 -12.34 -26.90 6.18
CA ALA A 56 -13.43 -26.00 5.83
C ALA A 56 -12.94 -24.56 5.57
N ALA A 57 -12.05 -24.04 6.42
CA ALA A 57 -11.44 -22.72 6.23
C ALA A 57 -10.66 -22.63 4.90
N LEU A 58 -9.82 -23.63 4.61
CA LEU A 58 -9.06 -23.67 3.37
C LEU A 58 -9.97 -23.79 2.13
N GLU A 59 -11.06 -24.56 2.22
CA GLU A 59 -12.02 -24.69 1.13
C GLU A 59 -12.74 -23.37 0.81
N VAL A 60 -13.13 -22.61 1.85
CA VAL A 60 -13.72 -21.28 1.69
C VAL A 60 -12.73 -20.31 1.02
N LEU A 61 -11.49 -20.30 1.49
CA LEU A 61 -10.44 -19.46 0.92
C LEU A 61 -10.13 -19.83 -0.55
N CYS A 62 -10.01 -21.12 -0.86
CA CYS A 62 -9.79 -21.62 -2.22
C CYS A 62 -10.93 -21.20 -3.14
N THR A 63 -12.18 -21.26 -2.68
CA THR A 63 -13.36 -20.87 -3.47
C THR A 63 -13.35 -19.38 -3.79
N ARG A 64 -13.05 -18.53 -2.80
CA ARG A 64 -12.94 -17.08 -2.98
C ARG A 64 -11.80 -16.71 -3.93
N ARG A 65 -10.62 -17.31 -3.75
CA ARG A 65 -9.48 -17.07 -4.63
C ARG A 65 -9.75 -17.54 -6.06
N ALA A 66 -10.37 -18.70 -6.25
CA ALA A 66 -10.80 -19.19 -7.56
C ALA A 66 -11.82 -18.27 -8.24
N ALA A 67 -12.61 -17.52 -7.47
CA ALA A 67 -13.46 -16.44 -7.95
C ALA A 67 -12.71 -15.12 -8.21
N ARG A 68 -11.38 -15.16 -8.26
CA ARG A 68 -10.48 -14.05 -8.57
C ARG A 68 -10.41 -12.94 -7.52
N GLU A 69 -10.86 -13.20 -6.29
CA GLU A 69 -10.59 -12.27 -5.19
C GLU A 69 -9.07 -12.14 -4.99
N PRO A 70 -8.52 -10.91 -4.82
CA PRO A 70 -7.09 -10.72 -4.58
C PRO A 70 -6.62 -11.51 -3.37
N LEU A 71 -5.48 -12.21 -3.50
CA LEU A 71 -4.89 -12.97 -2.40
C LEU A 71 -4.64 -12.08 -1.18
N GLN A 72 -4.16 -10.86 -1.41
CA GLN A 72 -3.89 -9.85 -0.40
C GLN A 72 -5.13 -9.53 0.44
N TYR A 73 -6.31 -9.43 -0.18
CA TYR A 73 -7.57 -9.19 0.53
C TYR A 73 -7.99 -10.40 1.37
N LEU A 74 -7.71 -11.62 0.90
CA LEU A 74 -7.93 -12.83 1.68
C LEU A 74 -7.00 -12.89 2.90
N CYS A 75 -5.73 -12.50 2.74
CA CYS A 75 -4.75 -12.41 3.81
C CYS A 75 -5.06 -11.31 4.83
N GLY A 76 -5.60 -10.17 4.38
CA GLY A 76 -5.92 -9.01 5.22
C GLY A 76 -4.69 -8.20 5.67
N SER A 77 -3.49 -8.73 5.47
CA SER A 77 -2.22 -8.01 5.52
C SER A 77 -1.33 -8.40 4.34
N TRP A 78 -0.40 -7.51 3.98
CA TRP A 78 0.60 -7.77 2.96
C TRP A 78 1.94 -7.12 3.31
N SER A 79 3.02 -7.82 2.97
CA SER A 79 4.38 -7.30 3.17
C SER A 79 4.67 -6.17 2.19
N PHE A 80 5.36 -5.14 2.69
CA PHE A 80 5.97 -4.09 1.89
C PHE A 80 7.29 -3.69 2.57
N LEU A 81 8.40 -3.73 1.82
CA LEU A 81 9.74 -3.64 2.39
C LEU A 81 9.94 -4.70 3.49
N ASP A 82 10.23 -4.27 4.72
CA ASP A 82 10.45 -5.14 5.88
C ASP A 82 9.34 -5.06 6.93
N PHE A 83 8.15 -4.57 6.54
CA PHE A 83 6.99 -4.45 7.42
C PHE A 83 5.68 -4.91 6.76
N GLU A 84 4.63 -5.07 7.57
CA GLU A 84 3.31 -5.52 7.13
C GLU A 84 2.33 -4.35 7.11
N LEU A 85 1.48 -4.33 6.09
CA LEU A 85 0.39 -3.36 5.93
C LEU A 85 -0.95 -4.08 5.95
N ALA A 86 -1.90 -3.55 6.71
CA ALA A 86 -3.29 -3.97 6.59
C ALA A 86 -3.84 -3.58 5.21
N VAL A 87 -4.54 -4.51 4.57
CA VAL A 87 -5.11 -4.37 3.23
C VAL A 87 -6.48 -5.04 3.18
N GLY A 88 -7.28 -4.70 2.17
CA GLY A 88 -8.59 -5.30 1.97
C GLY A 88 -9.42 -4.52 0.95
N PRO A 89 -10.69 -4.89 0.75
CA PRO A 89 -11.58 -4.21 -0.18
C PRO A 89 -11.62 -2.71 0.09
N GLY A 90 -11.49 -1.90 -0.97
CA GLY A 90 -11.53 -0.44 -0.88
C GLY A 90 -10.16 0.26 -0.92
N VAL A 91 -9.05 -0.48 -0.93
CA VAL A 91 -7.69 0.07 -1.08
C VAL A 91 -6.86 -0.71 -2.10
N LEU A 92 -6.00 -0.01 -2.84
CA LEU A 92 -5.03 -0.62 -3.76
C LEU A 92 -4.05 -1.51 -2.98
N CYS A 93 -3.80 -2.71 -3.46
CA CYS A 93 -2.78 -3.58 -2.86
C CYS A 93 -1.37 -3.03 -3.15
N PRO A 94 -0.48 -2.92 -2.15
CA PRO A 94 0.91 -2.55 -2.37
C PRO A 94 1.56 -3.47 -3.41
N ARG A 95 2.31 -2.89 -4.35
CA ARG A 95 3.05 -3.64 -5.37
C ARG A 95 4.54 -3.67 -5.01
N ALA A 96 5.22 -4.75 -5.37
CA ALA A 96 6.66 -4.88 -5.14
C ALA A 96 7.46 -3.80 -5.90
N ASP A 97 7.03 -3.44 -7.11
CA ASP A 97 7.68 -2.39 -7.92
C ASP A 97 7.67 -1.02 -7.22
N THR A 98 6.67 -0.75 -6.37
CA THR A 98 6.54 0.48 -5.57
C THR A 98 7.65 0.61 -4.52
N GLU A 99 8.32 -0.49 -4.13
CA GLU A 99 9.46 -0.43 -3.21
C GLU A 99 10.64 0.35 -3.80
N VAL A 100 10.84 0.28 -5.12
CA VAL A 100 11.87 1.05 -5.84
C VAL A 100 11.60 2.55 -5.72
N VAL A 101 10.34 2.96 -5.72
CA VAL A 101 9.92 4.35 -5.57
C VAL A 101 10.19 4.83 -4.14
N ALA A 102 9.89 4.02 -3.12
CA ALA A 102 10.17 4.35 -1.72
C ALA A 102 11.68 4.50 -1.46
N GLN A 103 12.49 3.60 -2.02
CA GLN A 103 13.96 3.69 -1.94
C GLN A 103 14.47 4.96 -2.64
N ALA A 104 14.05 5.19 -3.88
CA ALA A 104 14.44 6.37 -4.66
C ALA A 104 14.08 7.68 -3.94
N ALA A 105 12.89 7.74 -3.35
CA ALA A 105 12.44 8.85 -2.51
C ALA A 105 13.37 9.07 -1.31
N ALA A 106 13.73 8.03 -0.57
CA ALA A 106 14.64 8.13 0.56
C ALA A 106 16.06 8.58 0.15
N GLU A 107 16.55 8.14 -1.00
CA GLU A 107 17.86 8.55 -1.54
C GLU A 107 17.92 10.06 -1.85
N THR A 108 16.81 10.66 -2.30
CA THR A 108 16.74 12.12 -2.52
C THR A 108 16.82 12.93 -1.23
N LEU A 109 16.49 12.32 -0.09
CA LEU A 109 16.52 12.95 1.22
C LEU A 109 17.88 12.84 1.94
N ALA A 110 18.86 12.17 1.32
CA ALA A 110 20.16 11.93 1.93
C ALA A 110 20.85 13.25 2.34
N GLY A 111 21.23 13.34 3.61
CA GLY A 111 21.89 14.53 4.18
C GLY A 111 20.93 15.61 4.71
N ILE A 112 19.61 15.44 4.59
CA ILE A 112 18.62 16.31 5.21
C ILE A 112 18.26 15.74 6.59
N ALA A 113 18.38 16.55 7.63
CA ALA A 113 18.24 16.07 9.02
C ALA A 113 16.79 15.70 9.38
N GLU A 114 15.82 16.56 9.09
CA GLU A 114 14.40 16.36 9.43
C GLU A 114 13.52 16.74 8.22
N PRO A 115 13.58 15.96 7.12
CA PRO A 115 12.88 16.30 5.90
C PRO A 115 11.36 16.24 6.08
N ARG A 116 10.66 17.19 5.48
CA ARG A 116 9.21 17.24 5.39
C ARG A 116 8.78 16.65 4.06
N VAL A 117 7.99 15.59 4.17
CA VAL A 117 7.60 14.74 3.05
C VAL A 117 6.08 14.75 2.92
N LEU A 118 5.60 14.88 1.69
CA LEU A 118 4.20 14.72 1.37
C LEU A 118 4.02 13.50 0.46
N ASP A 119 3.24 12.53 0.92
CA ASP A 119 2.79 11.36 0.14
C ASP A 119 1.36 11.62 -0.35
N LEU A 120 1.18 11.73 -1.67
CA LEU A 120 -0.12 11.98 -2.30
C LEU A 120 -0.67 10.70 -2.92
N CYS A 121 -2.00 10.51 -2.83
CA CYS A 121 -2.67 9.27 -3.22
C CYS A 121 -2.17 8.09 -2.38
N ALA A 122 -2.12 8.29 -1.06
CA ALA A 122 -1.37 7.42 -0.16
C ALA A 122 -1.93 5.99 -0.08
N GLY A 123 -3.22 5.75 -0.32
CA GLY A 123 -3.82 4.42 -0.28
C GLY A 123 -3.63 3.72 1.06
N THR A 124 -2.80 2.68 1.09
CA THR A 124 -2.41 1.96 2.32
C THR A 124 -1.40 2.73 3.19
N GLY A 125 -0.79 3.78 2.65
CA GLY A 125 0.34 4.51 3.21
C GLY A 125 1.71 3.91 2.89
N CYS A 126 1.79 2.94 1.97
CA CYS A 126 3.03 2.18 1.72
C CYS A 126 4.24 3.08 1.40
N LEU A 127 4.09 4.09 0.54
CA LEU A 127 5.17 5.01 0.18
C LEU A 127 5.58 5.89 1.35
N GLY A 128 4.64 6.60 1.98
CA GLY A 128 4.95 7.46 3.13
C GLY A 128 5.57 6.70 4.30
N LEU A 129 5.05 5.50 4.61
CA LEU A 129 5.63 4.61 5.62
C LEU A 129 6.99 4.05 5.20
N GLY A 130 7.18 3.74 3.92
CA GLY A 130 8.47 3.33 3.37
C GLY A 130 9.53 4.42 3.49
N VAL A 131 9.19 5.67 3.15
CA VAL A 131 10.08 6.82 3.35
C VAL A 131 10.38 7.01 4.85
N LYS A 132 9.37 6.93 5.72
CA LYS A 132 9.58 6.98 7.18
C LYS A 132 10.47 5.86 7.69
N ARG A 133 10.39 4.67 7.08
CA ARG A 133 11.18 3.49 7.42
C ARG A 133 12.66 3.68 7.08
N PHE A 134 12.98 4.25 5.92
CA PHE A 134 14.35 4.57 5.51
C PHE A 134 14.90 5.84 6.19
N CYS A 135 14.04 6.82 6.45
CA CYS A 135 14.37 8.10 7.05
C CYS A 135 13.54 8.32 8.33
N PRO A 136 13.93 7.74 9.49
CA PRO A 136 13.15 7.83 10.72
C PRO A 136 12.87 9.27 11.21
N ALA A 137 13.74 10.22 10.88
CA ALA A 137 13.56 11.63 11.22
C ALA A 137 12.59 12.38 10.29
N ALA A 138 12.15 11.78 9.18
CA ALA A 138 11.23 12.42 8.24
C ALA A 138 9.87 12.72 8.89
N GLN A 139 9.36 13.92 8.63
CA GLN A 139 8.01 14.34 8.97
C GLN A 139 7.12 14.09 7.75
N VAL A 140 6.42 12.97 7.75
CA VAL A 140 5.63 12.52 6.59
C VAL A 140 4.16 12.80 6.80
N THR A 141 3.54 13.46 5.82
CA THR A 141 2.08 13.62 5.72
C THR A 141 1.58 12.78 4.55
N CYS A 142 0.60 11.90 4.79
CA CYS A 142 -0.01 11.04 3.78
C CYS A 142 -1.43 11.52 3.48
N VAL A 143 -1.71 11.87 2.23
CA VAL A 143 -3.01 12.39 1.78
C VAL A 143 -3.75 11.33 0.96
N GLU A 144 -4.96 11.00 1.40
CA GLU A 144 -5.83 10.03 0.74
C GLU A 144 -7.25 10.59 0.56
N LYS A 145 -7.83 10.43 -0.63
CA LYS A 145 -9.16 10.95 -0.96
C LYS A 145 -10.27 10.00 -0.53
N SER A 146 -10.10 8.71 -0.84
CA SER A 146 -11.07 7.66 -0.59
C SER A 146 -11.28 7.46 0.90
N SER A 147 -12.52 7.60 1.37
CA SER A 147 -12.88 7.26 2.75
C SER A 147 -12.62 5.78 3.05
N ALA A 148 -12.78 4.89 2.05
CA ALA A 148 -12.52 3.46 2.21
C ALA A 148 -11.02 3.17 2.38
N ALA A 149 -10.16 3.78 1.56
CA ALA A 149 -8.71 3.61 1.68
C ALA A 149 -8.16 4.31 2.95
N PHE A 150 -8.73 5.46 3.32
CA PHE A 150 -8.31 6.23 4.49
C PHE A 150 -8.38 5.41 5.80
N VAL A 151 -9.32 4.48 5.93
CA VAL A 151 -9.39 3.56 7.08
C VAL A 151 -8.13 2.69 7.18
N TYR A 152 -7.62 2.19 6.05
CA TYR A 152 -6.38 1.41 6.02
C TYR A 152 -5.16 2.29 6.27
N LEU A 153 -5.11 3.49 5.66
CA LEU A 153 -4.05 4.46 5.91
C LEU A 153 -3.93 4.78 7.40
N GLU A 154 -5.06 5.11 8.06
CA GLU A 154 -5.07 5.48 9.48
C GLU A 154 -4.60 4.30 10.35
N LYS A 155 -5.04 3.08 10.04
CA LYS A 155 -4.61 1.87 10.75
C LYS A 155 -3.10 1.66 10.59
N ASN A 156 -2.60 1.64 9.37
CA ASN A 156 -1.19 1.40 9.07
C ASN A 156 -0.29 2.50 9.63
N ALA A 157 -0.73 3.76 9.59
CA ALA A 157 -0.03 4.88 10.20
C ALA A 157 0.18 4.70 11.72
N ARG A 158 -0.71 3.97 12.40
CA ARG A 158 -0.57 3.64 13.83
C ARG A 158 0.29 2.42 14.07
N CYS A 159 0.15 1.35 13.28
CA CYS A 159 0.68 0.03 13.66
C CYS A 159 1.80 -0.53 12.78
N ALA A 160 2.02 -0.01 11.56
CA ALA A 160 2.94 -0.66 10.61
C ALA A 160 4.41 -0.61 11.06
N LEU A 161 4.80 0.43 11.82
CA LEU A 161 6.16 0.64 12.29
C LEU A 161 6.29 0.55 13.83
N THR A 162 5.27 0.09 14.55
CA THR A 162 5.35 -0.06 16.02
C THR A 162 6.20 -1.29 16.39
N GLY A 163 7.04 -1.16 17.42
CA GLY A 163 7.85 -2.27 17.94
C GLY A 163 9.33 -2.28 17.56
N GLN A 164 9.81 -1.40 16.68
CA GLN A 164 11.25 -1.25 16.41
C GLN A 164 11.84 -0.06 17.18
N GLY A 165 12.12 -0.30 18.46
CA GLY A 165 12.78 0.63 19.39
C GLY A 165 12.07 0.72 20.75
N ASN A 166 12.44 -0.14 21.71
CA ASN A 166 12.03 -0.12 23.14
C ASN A 166 10.55 0.20 23.47
N GLN A 167 9.60 -0.06 22.58
CA GLN A 167 8.17 0.02 22.88
C GLN A 167 7.50 -1.27 22.45
N THR A 168 7.31 -2.16 23.42
CA THR A 168 6.47 -3.34 23.30
C THR A 168 5.01 -2.92 23.39
N GLU A 169 4.41 -2.50 22.28
CA GLU A 169 2.98 -2.71 22.09
C GLU A 169 2.83 -3.93 21.19
N ASN A 170 2.71 -5.08 21.85
CA ASN A 170 2.28 -6.33 21.25
C ASN A 170 0.91 -6.08 20.61
N VAL A 171 0.84 -5.92 19.29
CA VAL A 171 -0.44 -5.90 18.57
C VAL A 171 -0.93 -7.33 18.38
N LEU A 172 -1.21 -7.98 19.50
CA LEU A 172 -2.42 -8.80 19.60
C LEU A 172 -3.45 -7.89 20.27
N GLU A 173 -3.95 -6.91 19.53
CA GLU A 173 -5.21 -6.23 19.85
C GLU A 173 -6.29 -6.99 19.04
N PRO A 174 -7.10 -7.85 19.67
CA PRO A 174 -8.24 -8.49 19.03
C PRO A 174 -9.37 -7.50 18.68
N SER A 175 -9.17 -6.20 18.91
CA SER A 175 -10.19 -5.15 18.80
C SER A 175 -10.55 -4.77 17.36
N ALA A 176 -9.81 -5.22 16.35
CA ALA A 176 -10.22 -5.06 14.95
C ALA A 176 -11.34 -6.04 14.51
N LEU A 177 -11.80 -6.91 15.42
CA LEU A 177 -12.97 -7.78 15.24
C LEU A 177 -14.08 -7.49 16.26
N GLU A 178 -14.21 -6.26 16.74
CA GLU A 178 -15.44 -5.84 17.43
C GLU A 178 -16.61 -5.89 16.44
N GLN A 179 -17.21 -7.07 16.33
CA GLN A 179 -18.62 -7.24 15.99
C GLN A 179 -19.38 -6.21 16.81
N ALA A 180 -20.29 -5.47 16.17
CA ALA A 180 -20.99 -4.32 16.73
C ALA A 180 -21.76 -4.57 18.06
N ASP A 181 -21.76 -5.81 18.58
CA ASP A 181 -22.49 -6.26 19.77
C ASP A 181 -21.60 -6.82 20.90
N VAL A 182 -20.27 -6.69 20.85
CA VAL A 182 -19.41 -7.02 22.00
C VAL A 182 -19.23 -5.76 22.87
N PRO A 183 -19.61 -5.76 24.15
CA PRO A 183 -19.39 -4.60 25.00
C PRO A 183 -17.89 -4.33 25.15
N ALA A 184 -17.46 -3.15 24.72
CA ALA A 184 -16.10 -2.66 24.92
C ALA A 184 -15.66 -2.88 26.37
N PHE A 185 -14.45 -3.42 26.56
CA PHE A 185 -13.90 -3.67 27.89
C PHE A 185 -13.66 -2.34 28.62
N ASP A 186 -14.44 -2.08 29.67
CA ASP A 186 -14.36 -0.83 30.45
C ASP A 186 -13.14 -0.86 31.38
N TRP A 187 -12.10 -0.12 31.02
CA TRP A 187 -10.89 0.08 31.84
C TRP A 187 -11.12 1.00 33.04
N GLY A 188 -12.34 1.53 33.20
CA GLY A 188 -12.73 2.50 34.19
C GLY A 188 -12.56 3.95 33.69
N PRO A 189 -13.36 4.89 34.24
CA PRO A 189 -13.50 6.24 33.71
C PRO A 189 -12.20 7.06 33.69
N ALA A 190 -11.27 6.82 34.61
CA ALA A 190 -9.99 7.53 34.67
C ALA A 190 -9.01 7.10 33.54
N LEU A 191 -8.94 5.80 33.25
CA LEU A 191 -8.10 5.26 32.16
C LEU A 191 -8.71 5.57 30.79
N ASN A 192 -10.04 5.53 30.67
CA ASN A 192 -10.74 5.91 29.44
C ASN A 192 -10.54 7.42 29.14
N ALA A 193 -10.61 8.30 30.15
CA ALA A 193 -10.31 9.72 29.97
C ALA A 193 -8.84 9.99 29.59
N LEU A 194 -7.88 9.29 30.22
CA LEU A 194 -6.46 9.39 29.88
C LEU A 194 -6.12 8.91 28.46
N ARG A 195 -6.86 7.92 27.94
CA ARG A 195 -6.74 7.45 26.55
C ARG A 195 -7.45 8.39 25.57
N ALA A 196 -8.57 8.98 25.95
CA ALA A 196 -9.32 9.93 25.12
C ALA A 196 -8.55 11.24 24.86
N ASP A 197 -7.72 11.69 25.80
CA ASP A 197 -6.94 12.93 25.69
C ASP A 197 -5.59 12.77 24.96
N LYS A 198 -5.13 11.53 24.71
CA LYS A 198 -3.90 11.31 23.94
C LYS A 198 -4.22 11.26 22.45
N LYS A 199 -3.74 12.26 21.71
CA LYS A 199 -3.70 12.19 20.25
C LYS A 199 -3.03 10.87 19.85
N PRO A 200 -3.62 10.10 18.92
CA PRO A 200 -2.99 8.88 18.42
C PRO A 200 -1.60 9.22 17.89
N ALA A 201 -0.59 8.48 18.36
CA ALA A 201 0.76 8.60 17.84
C ALA A 201 0.80 7.87 16.50
N TYR A 202 0.98 8.63 15.42
CA TYR A 202 1.18 8.07 14.10
C TYR A 202 2.65 8.12 13.70
N ALA A 203 3.15 7.07 13.05
CA ALA A 203 4.45 7.10 12.41
C ALA A 203 4.49 8.12 11.26
N VAL A 204 3.35 8.30 10.57
CA VAL A 204 3.13 9.27 9.49
C VAL A 204 1.77 9.93 9.69
N GLN A 205 1.59 11.22 9.39
CA GLN A 205 0.33 11.92 9.63
C GLN A 205 -0.69 11.62 8.51
N PRO A 206 -1.78 10.88 8.75
CA PRO A 206 -2.82 10.70 7.75
C PRO A 206 -3.70 11.95 7.63
N VAL A 207 -4.06 12.32 6.40
CA VAL A 207 -4.96 13.43 6.08
C VAL A 207 -5.92 12.99 4.99
N GLN A 208 -7.22 13.20 5.19
CA GLN A 208 -8.19 12.97 4.13
C GLN A 208 -8.26 14.21 3.23
N GLY A 209 -7.95 14.07 1.94
CA GLY A 209 -7.83 15.19 1.02
C GLY A 209 -7.76 14.77 -0.44
N ASP A 210 -8.04 15.70 -1.35
CA ASP A 210 -8.01 15.46 -2.80
C ASP A 210 -6.75 16.08 -3.41
N LEU A 211 -5.94 15.28 -4.13
CA LEU A 211 -4.74 15.75 -4.83
C LEU A 211 -5.01 17.00 -5.68
N PHE A 212 -6.19 17.10 -6.31
CA PHE A 212 -6.51 18.21 -7.21
C PHE A 212 -6.74 19.55 -6.50
N THR A 213 -6.98 19.56 -5.19
CA THR A 213 -7.26 20.78 -4.41
C THR A 213 -6.34 20.96 -3.21
N TYR A 214 -5.69 19.89 -2.75
CA TYR A 214 -4.89 19.91 -1.53
C TYR A 214 -3.70 20.87 -1.60
N TRP A 215 -3.15 21.09 -2.79
CA TRP A 215 -2.06 22.04 -3.04
C TRP A 215 -2.38 23.47 -2.60
N GLU A 216 -3.66 23.89 -2.60
CA GLU A 216 -4.09 25.22 -2.16
C GLU A 216 -3.86 25.44 -0.66
N THR A 217 -3.76 24.36 0.10
CA THR A 217 -3.52 24.38 1.55
C THR A 217 -2.04 24.40 1.90
N LEU A 218 -1.17 24.13 0.92
CA LEU A 218 0.26 23.98 1.15
C LEU A 218 0.96 25.34 1.13
N PRO A 219 1.73 25.67 2.18
CA PRO A 219 2.60 26.82 2.14
C PRO A 219 3.76 26.60 1.15
N GLU A 220 4.21 27.69 0.52
CA GLU A 220 5.32 27.63 -0.44
C GLU A 220 6.66 27.30 0.23
N GLY A 221 7.48 26.49 -0.44
CA GLY A 221 8.89 26.29 -0.10
C GLY A 221 9.13 25.47 1.17
N GLN A 222 8.15 24.68 1.60
CA GLN A 222 8.14 24.03 2.92
C GLN A 222 8.38 22.52 2.91
N LEU A 223 8.36 21.90 1.74
CA LEU A 223 8.56 20.46 1.59
C LEU A 223 9.91 20.18 0.93
N GLU A 224 10.62 19.18 1.43
CA GLU A 224 11.84 18.68 0.78
C GLU A 224 11.52 17.63 -0.28
N LEU A 225 10.41 16.89 -0.10
CA LEU A 225 10.00 15.84 -1.00
C LEU A 225 8.47 15.77 -1.12
N ILE A 226 8.01 15.57 -2.35
CA ILE A 226 6.67 15.07 -2.66
C ILE A 226 6.84 13.72 -3.34
N VAL A 227 6.17 12.70 -2.83
CA VAL A 227 6.14 11.35 -3.40
C VAL A 227 4.69 10.98 -3.74
N SER A 228 4.49 10.22 -4.81
CA SER A 228 3.15 9.76 -5.16
C SER A 228 3.18 8.52 -6.05
N ASN A 229 2.28 7.58 -5.79
CA ASN A 229 1.83 6.59 -6.76
C ASN A 229 0.38 6.91 -7.16
N PRO A 230 0.17 7.87 -8.08
CA PRO A 230 -1.17 8.24 -8.49
C PRO A 230 -1.76 7.16 -9.41
N PRO A 231 -3.08 7.12 -9.60
CA PRO A 231 -3.68 6.34 -10.67
C PRO A 231 -3.08 6.75 -12.03
N TYR A 232 -2.87 5.77 -12.92
CA TYR A 232 -2.20 6.00 -14.20
C TYR A 232 -2.74 5.19 -15.39
N LEU A 233 -3.75 4.33 -15.19
CA LEU A 233 -4.30 3.52 -16.26
C LEU A 233 -5.30 4.32 -17.10
N THR A 234 -5.20 4.14 -18.41
CA THR A 234 -6.17 4.65 -19.38
C THR A 234 -7.48 3.88 -19.31
N ALA A 235 -8.58 4.48 -19.80
CA ALA A 235 -9.86 3.78 -19.94
C ALA A 235 -9.74 2.47 -20.76
N ALA A 236 -8.88 2.43 -21.77
CA ALA A 236 -8.64 1.24 -22.59
C ALA A 236 -7.90 0.13 -21.82
N GLU A 237 -6.92 0.49 -20.97
CA GLU A 237 -6.22 -0.47 -20.12
C GLU A 237 -7.12 -1.00 -19.00
N MET A 238 -8.05 -0.19 -18.50
CA MET A 238 -9.06 -0.62 -17.52
C MET A 238 -9.93 -1.78 -18.04
N GLU A 239 -10.21 -1.83 -19.35
CA GLU A 239 -10.96 -2.93 -19.97
C GLU A 239 -10.15 -4.24 -20.06
N GLN A 240 -8.83 -4.16 -19.96
CA GLN A 240 -7.90 -5.29 -20.11
C GLN A 240 -7.28 -5.74 -18.78
N LEU A 241 -7.82 -5.25 -17.66
CA LEU A 241 -7.33 -5.60 -16.33
C LEU A 241 -7.39 -7.11 -16.09
N GLN A 242 -6.38 -7.60 -15.37
CA GLN A 242 -6.44 -8.94 -14.80
C GLN A 242 -7.67 -9.03 -13.87
N PRO A 243 -8.38 -10.17 -13.83
CA PRO A 243 -9.63 -10.29 -13.09
C PRO A 243 -9.54 -9.93 -11.59
N GLU A 244 -8.40 -10.18 -10.95
CA GLU A 244 -8.14 -9.78 -9.55
C GLU A 244 -7.95 -8.28 -9.40
N VAL A 245 -7.21 -7.64 -10.32
CA VAL A 245 -7.00 -6.19 -10.31
C VAL A 245 -8.32 -5.45 -10.55
N ALA A 246 -9.22 -6.04 -11.35
CA ALA A 246 -10.57 -5.51 -11.56
C ALA A 246 -11.46 -5.51 -10.30
N GLN A 247 -11.07 -6.24 -9.24
CA GLN A 247 -11.75 -6.18 -7.93
C GLN A 247 -11.18 -5.11 -7.00
N GLU A 248 -10.05 -4.50 -7.36
CA GLU A 248 -9.51 -3.34 -6.63
C GLU A 248 -10.29 -2.07 -7.01
N PRO A 249 -10.23 -0.99 -6.20
CA PRO A 249 -11.03 0.20 -6.44
C PRO A 249 -10.63 0.89 -7.75
N ALA A 250 -11.59 1.06 -8.66
CA ALA A 250 -11.35 1.73 -9.95
C ALA A 250 -10.72 3.13 -9.77
N MET A 251 -11.11 3.87 -8.72
CA MET A 251 -10.56 5.19 -8.42
C MET A 251 -9.05 5.20 -8.09
N ALA A 252 -8.48 4.05 -7.73
CA ALA A 252 -7.05 3.91 -7.45
C ALA A 252 -6.25 3.53 -8.72
N LEU A 253 -6.94 3.25 -9.83
CA LEU A 253 -6.34 2.76 -11.07
C LEU A 253 -6.57 3.72 -12.25
N GLU A 254 -7.78 4.23 -12.39
CA GLU A 254 -8.24 5.03 -13.52
C GLU A 254 -7.70 6.46 -13.49
N ALA A 255 -7.11 6.89 -14.61
CA ALA A 255 -6.51 8.21 -14.79
C ALA A 255 -6.94 8.92 -16.08
N GLY A 256 -8.22 8.76 -16.45
CA GLY A 256 -8.83 9.41 -17.60
C GLY A 256 -8.42 8.79 -18.95
N GLU A 257 -8.60 9.54 -20.03
CA GLU A 257 -8.42 9.01 -21.40
C GLU A 257 -6.97 8.62 -21.72
N ASP A 258 -6.00 9.42 -21.27
CA ASP A 258 -4.58 9.23 -21.60
C ASP A 258 -3.70 8.80 -20.40
N GLY A 259 -4.30 8.63 -19.23
CA GLY A 259 -3.57 8.19 -18.03
C GLY A 259 -2.70 9.29 -17.38
N LEU A 260 -2.75 10.53 -17.87
CA LEU A 260 -1.82 11.59 -17.45
C LEU A 260 -2.44 12.69 -16.58
N VAL A 261 -3.73 12.60 -16.24
CA VAL A 261 -4.46 13.67 -15.53
C VAL A 261 -3.83 14.03 -14.18
N PHE A 262 -3.39 13.03 -13.41
CA PHE A 262 -2.74 13.25 -12.12
C PHE A 262 -1.34 13.86 -12.28
N TYR A 263 -0.56 13.38 -13.25
CA TYR A 263 0.77 13.93 -13.55
C TYR A 263 0.71 15.39 -13.98
N ARG A 264 -0.31 15.79 -14.76
CA ARG A 264 -0.56 17.21 -15.11
C ARG A 264 -0.76 18.06 -13.86
N ALA A 265 -1.63 17.63 -12.95
CA ALA A 265 -1.90 18.36 -11.72
C ALA A 265 -0.65 18.48 -10.84
N LEU A 266 0.10 17.39 -10.67
CA LEU A 266 1.36 17.37 -9.92
C LEU A 266 2.39 18.33 -10.51
N ALA A 267 2.59 18.29 -11.82
CA ALA A 267 3.58 19.12 -12.49
C ALA A 267 3.24 20.63 -12.42
N GLN A 268 1.95 20.96 -12.52
CA GLN A 268 1.47 22.34 -12.56
C GLN A 268 1.40 22.98 -11.17
N HIS A 269 0.87 22.27 -10.16
CA HIS A 269 0.44 22.91 -8.92
C HIS A 269 1.40 22.72 -7.73
N TYR A 270 2.11 21.59 -7.67
CA TYR A 270 2.83 21.21 -6.45
C TYR A 270 4.27 21.72 -6.36
N LYS A 271 4.82 22.24 -7.46
CA LYS A 271 6.21 22.72 -7.51
C LYS A 271 6.53 23.77 -6.45
N ASN A 272 5.64 24.74 -6.25
CA ASN A 272 5.89 25.83 -5.32
C ASN A 272 5.85 25.41 -3.86
N ALA A 273 5.24 24.26 -3.54
CA ALA A 273 5.25 23.70 -2.18
C ALA A 273 6.63 23.15 -1.79
N LEU A 274 7.45 22.72 -2.76
CA LEU A 274 8.82 22.24 -2.52
C LEU A 274 9.78 23.40 -2.25
N CYS A 275 10.75 23.25 -1.36
CA CYS A 275 11.88 24.18 -1.25
C CYS A 275 12.72 24.20 -2.55
N PRO A 276 13.49 25.26 -2.85
CA PRO A 276 14.41 25.26 -3.98
C PRO A 276 15.38 24.07 -3.90
N GLY A 277 15.44 23.24 -4.94
CA GLY A 277 16.17 21.96 -4.93
C GLY A 277 15.41 20.77 -4.34
N GLY A 278 14.19 20.95 -3.82
CA GLY A 278 13.33 19.86 -3.36
C GLY A 278 12.86 18.96 -4.51
N ALA A 279 12.52 17.71 -4.18
CA ALA A 279 12.28 16.65 -5.15
C ALA A 279 10.79 16.29 -5.29
N LEU A 280 10.41 15.89 -6.50
CA LEU A 280 9.17 15.20 -6.83
C LEU A 280 9.53 13.79 -7.32
N VAL A 281 8.98 12.77 -6.68
CA VAL A 281 9.24 11.35 -6.98
C VAL A 281 7.92 10.65 -7.27
N LEU A 282 7.78 10.14 -8.49
CA LEU A 282 6.52 9.61 -9.01
C LEU A 282 6.67 8.16 -9.45
N GLU A 283 5.73 7.31 -9.06
CA GLU A 283 5.49 6.06 -9.78
C GLU A 283 4.80 6.36 -11.11
N ILE A 284 5.23 5.65 -12.16
CA ILE A 284 4.65 5.73 -13.50
C ILE A 284 4.31 4.35 -14.06
N GLY A 285 3.37 4.31 -15.00
CA GLY A 285 3.20 3.17 -15.89
C GLY A 285 4.44 2.99 -16.78
N TRP A 286 4.78 1.74 -17.09
CA TRP A 286 6.03 1.39 -17.78
C TRP A 286 6.22 1.99 -19.18
N GLN A 287 5.14 2.45 -19.81
CA GLN A 287 5.18 3.12 -21.12
C GLN A 287 5.14 4.65 -21.01
N GLN A 288 4.99 5.22 -19.82
CA GLN A 288 4.66 6.63 -19.62
C GLN A 288 5.87 7.53 -19.43
N ARG A 289 7.09 6.98 -19.43
CA ARG A 289 8.33 7.75 -19.20
C ARG A 289 8.43 8.99 -20.07
N GLU A 290 8.31 8.84 -21.39
CA GLU A 290 8.49 9.97 -22.31
C GLU A 290 7.45 11.07 -22.06
N ALA A 291 6.18 10.68 -21.90
CA ALA A 291 5.09 11.62 -21.68
C ALA A 291 5.20 12.36 -20.34
N VAL A 292 5.49 11.65 -19.25
CA VAL A 292 5.61 12.24 -17.91
C VAL A 292 6.83 13.15 -17.83
N THR A 293 7.97 12.73 -18.38
CA THR A 293 9.19 13.55 -18.36
C THR A 293 9.08 14.80 -19.23
N ALA A 294 8.44 14.73 -20.41
CA ALA A 294 8.16 15.89 -21.24
C ALA A 294 7.23 16.88 -20.53
N LEU A 295 6.16 16.39 -19.92
CA LEU A 295 5.20 17.18 -19.16
C LEU A 295 5.85 17.91 -17.97
N LEU A 296 6.75 17.25 -17.25
CA LEU A 296 7.52 17.88 -16.17
C LEU A 296 8.47 18.95 -16.72
N ALA A 297 9.16 18.68 -17.84
CA ALA A 297 10.06 19.65 -18.47
C ALA A 297 9.32 20.90 -18.94
N GLU A 298 8.16 20.75 -19.58
CA GLU A 298 7.30 21.84 -20.03
C GLU A 298 6.81 22.73 -18.89
N ASN A 299 6.56 22.14 -17.72
CA ASN A 299 6.20 22.87 -16.53
C ASN A 299 7.41 23.51 -15.83
N GLY A 300 8.64 23.31 -16.31
CA GLY A 300 9.88 23.91 -15.81
C GLY A 300 10.53 23.14 -14.66
N TRP A 301 10.31 21.83 -14.56
CA TRP A 301 11.03 20.99 -13.60
C TRP A 301 12.44 20.70 -14.11
N ALA A 302 13.40 20.53 -13.21
CA ALA A 302 14.82 20.31 -13.53
C ALA A 302 15.29 18.91 -13.13
N GLU A 303 16.46 18.51 -13.65
CA GLU A 303 17.15 17.26 -13.27
C GLU A 303 16.26 16.01 -13.35
N ILE A 304 15.45 15.94 -14.43
CA ILE A 304 14.47 14.89 -14.64
C ILE A 304 15.18 13.60 -15.06
N ARG A 305 14.94 12.52 -14.31
CA ARG A 305 15.48 11.19 -14.61
C ARG A 305 14.44 10.11 -14.32
N CYS A 306 14.61 8.96 -14.96
CA CYS A 306 13.76 7.78 -14.74
C CYS A 306 14.61 6.61 -14.28
N ILE A 307 14.10 5.87 -13.30
CA ILE A 307 14.67 4.67 -12.70
C ILE A 307 13.77 3.49 -13.09
N GLN A 308 14.41 2.38 -13.45
CA GLN A 308 13.74 1.14 -13.79
C GLN A 308 13.55 0.27 -12.54
N ASP A 309 12.46 -0.51 -12.52
CA ASP A 309 12.24 -1.54 -11.51
C ASP A 309 13.15 -2.76 -11.71
N PHE A 310 13.05 -3.74 -10.81
CA PHE A 310 13.84 -4.98 -10.88
C PHE A 310 13.51 -5.84 -12.11
N GLY A 311 12.35 -5.60 -12.75
CA GLY A 311 11.96 -6.21 -14.02
C GLY A 311 12.55 -5.51 -15.25
N GLY A 312 13.25 -4.37 -15.06
CA GLY A 312 13.81 -3.57 -16.15
C GLY A 312 12.79 -2.65 -16.82
N ASN A 313 11.61 -2.45 -16.23
CA ASN A 313 10.60 -1.52 -16.73
C ASN A 313 10.80 -0.14 -16.14
N ASP A 314 10.55 0.92 -16.91
CA ASP A 314 10.54 2.28 -16.36
C ASP A 314 9.45 2.38 -15.27
N ARG A 315 9.81 2.85 -14.07
CA ARG A 315 8.88 2.80 -12.93
C ARG A 315 8.83 4.08 -12.11
N CYS A 316 9.98 4.71 -11.89
CA CYS A 316 10.09 5.86 -11.01
C CYS A 316 10.66 7.06 -11.77
N VAL A 317 9.95 8.18 -11.77
CA VAL A 317 10.45 9.46 -12.30
C VAL A 317 10.79 10.38 -11.13
N ILE A 318 11.99 10.95 -11.17
CA ILE A 318 12.46 11.96 -10.21
C ILE A 318 12.66 13.26 -10.96
N ALA A 319 12.18 14.37 -10.39
CA ALA A 319 12.40 15.72 -10.87
C ALA A 319 12.58 16.69 -9.70
N HIS A 320 13.20 17.85 -9.93
CA HIS A 320 13.51 18.81 -8.88
C HIS A 320 12.92 20.19 -9.18
N ARG A 321 12.53 20.91 -8.12
CA ARG A 321 12.32 22.36 -8.20
C ARG A 321 13.68 23.02 -8.44
N PRO A 322 13.83 23.89 -9.46
CA PRO A 322 15.05 24.65 -9.66
C PRO A 322 15.47 25.44 -8.41
N LYS A 323 16.78 25.61 -8.21
CA LYS A 323 17.35 26.39 -7.10
C LYS A 323 17.09 27.90 -7.25
#